data_AF-A0A1R3HP19-F1
#
_entry.id   AF-A0A1R3HP19-F1
#
_cell.length_a   1.000
_cell.length_b   1.000
_cell.length_c   1.000
_cell.angle_alpha   90.00
_cell.angle_beta   90.00
_cell.angle_gamma   90.00
#
_symmetry.space_group_name_H-M   'P 1'
#
loop_
_entity.id
_entity.type
_entity.pdbx_description
1 polymer ?
#
loop_
_entity_poly.entity_id
_entity_poly.type
_entity_poly.pdbx_seq_one_letter_code
_entity_poly.pdbx_strand_id
1 'polypeptide(L)'
;MAESQLISKFLSAFPQVTEKKFTVIPLDPVTANCYDPFKLQWETIRRSAHLLSPLISSISPPISFMITDMTLMSSVNPVTANLCLRNYVLFISSARMFSLFSYFPLIEEFGDEIRIPGLDSPIPTSSFPQTLLDSKSFFANNFSDNSKSIKSFNGVLINSFEGLEKESLEMLMSGKFIKGLPQVFPVGPFLPLEFEGQSSFAPLKWLEDQRKEVIEAAWHGIPVLGWPQHGDQMINAEVIEGGNWGICMKSWGWGLNVLVKGDEIGDKIKELMGNEMLKLEAARISEEARKAVDVGGSRENMFKKLFQSWNKTE
;
A
#
# COMPACT_ATOMS: atom_id res chain seq x y z
N MET A 1 0.74 16.67 -14.99
CA MET A 1 -0.35 16.80 -15.99
C MET A 1 -1.27 15.58 -15.96
N ALA A 2 -0.77 14.34 -15.93
CA ALA A 2 -1.59 13.13 -15.81
C ALA A 2 -2.38 13.01 -14.49
N GLU A 3 -1.72 13.24 -13.34
CA GLU A 3 -2.38 13.17 -12.02
C GLU A 3 -3.51 14.20 -11.86
N SER A 4 -3.27 15.45 -12.26
CA SER A 4 -4.30 16.50 -12.25
C SER A 4 -5.51 16.16 -13.14
N GLN A 5 -5.30 15.47 -14.27
CA GLN A 5 -6.39 14.97 -15.11
C GLN A 5 -7.16 13.85 -14.41
N LEU A 6 -6.46 12.93 -13.73
CA LEU A 6 -7.11 11.85 -12.98
C LEU A 6 -7.98 12.40 -11.84
N ILE A 7 -7.45 13.35 -11.05
CA ILE A 7 -8.22 14.04 -9.99
C ILE A 7 -9.44 14.74 -10.58
N SER A 8 -9.27 15.46 -11.70
CA SER A 8 -10.39 16.16 -12.36
C SER A 8 -11.48 15.19 -12.82
N LYS A 9 -11.10 14.05 -13.40
CA LYS A 9 -12.03 12.99 -13.80
C LYS A 9 -12.72 12.35 -12.60
N PHE A 10 -11.98 12.07 -11.53
CA PHE A 10 -12.51 11.55 -10.27
C PHE A 10 -13.57 12.50 -9.68
N LEU A 11 -13.27 13.79 -9.56
CA LEU A 11 -14.21 14.79 -9.05
C LEU A 11 -15.44 14.96 -9.96
N SER A 12 -15.26 14.78 -11.27
CA SER A 12 -16.38 14.78 -12.24
C SER A 12 -17.26 13.54 -12.10
N ALA A 13 -16.67 12.37 -11.85
CA ALA A 13 -17.39 11.11 -11.66
C ALA A 13 -18.10 11.04 -10.29
N PHE A 14 -17.58 11.74 -9.28
CA PHE A 14 -18.14 11.78 -7.93
C PHE A 14 -18.41 13.22 -7.47
N PRO A 15 -19.48 13.87 -7.99
CA PRO A 15 -19.80 15.26 -7.64
C PRO A 15 -20.15 15.48 -6.16
N GLN A 16 -20.43 14.40 -5.41
CA GLN A 16 -20.62 14.43 -3.97
C GLN A 16 -19.30 14.64 -3.19
N VAL A 17 -18.14 14.43 -3.81
CA VAL A 17 -16.84 14.61 -3.16
C VAL A 17 -16.46 16.08 -3.21
N THR A 18 -16.23 16.66 -2.03
CA THR A 18 -15.77 18.05 -1.92
C THR A 18 -14.25 18.08 -1.83
N GLU A 19 -13.57 18.58 -2.86
CA GLU A 19 -12.13 18.84 -2.82
C GLU A 19 -11.81 20.00 -1.86
N LYS A 20 -10.82 19.80 -0.98
CA LYS A 20 -10.27 20.86 -0.13
C LYS A 20 -8.81 21.09 -0.51
N LYS A 21 -8.50 22.33 -0.91
CA LYS A 21 -7.13 22.72 -1.26
C LYS A 21 -6.29 22.82 0.00
N PHE A 22 -5.23 22.01 0.06
CA PHE A 22 -4.23 22.05 1.10
C PHE A 22 -2.98 22.80 0.61
N THR A 23 -2.80 24.02 1.10
CA THR A 23 -1.64 24.84 0.74
C THR A 23 -0.49 24.53 1.69
N VAL A 24 0.55 23.89 1.17
CA VAL A 24 1.78 23.57 1.92
C VAL A 24 2.71 24.77 2.02
N ILE A 25 3.56 24.79 3.05
CA ILE A 25 4.65 25.76 3.19
C ILE A 25 5.86 25.20 2.44
N PRO A 26 6.31 25.82 1.33
CA PRO A 26 7.44 25.32 0.56
C PRO A 26 8.70 25.18 1.41
N LEU A 27 9.37 24.04 1.28
CA LEU A 27 10.66 23.81 1.91
C LEU A 27 11.78 24.18 0.94
N ASP A 28 12.72 25.02 1.37
CA ASP A 28 13.89 25.37 0.57
C ASP A 28 14.85 24.16 0.48
N PRO A 29 15.14 23.63 -0.74
CA PRO A 29 16.05 22.50 -0.94
C PRO A 29 17.40 22.67 -0.25
N VAL A 30 17.92 23.90 -0.19
CA VAL A 30 19.22 24.20 0.42
C VAL A 30 19.16 24.00 1.92
N THR A 31 18.12 24.52 2.58
CA THR A 31 17.91 24.32 4.03
C THR A 31 17.60 22.88 4.39
N ALA A 32 16.92 22.14 3.50
CA ALA A 32 16.59 20.73 3.69
C ALA A 32 17.76 19.78 3.39
N ASN A 33 18.85 20.29 2.79
CA ASN A 33 19.94 19.50 2.23
C ASN A 33 19.42 18.32 1.38
N CYS A 34 18.38 18.56 0.58
CA CYS A 34 17.69 17.55 -0.19
C CYS A 34 17.32 18.10 -1.57
N TYR A 35 17.94 17.53 -2.61
CA TYR A 35 17.69 17.90 -4.00
C TYR A 35 16.82 16.90 -4.75
N ASP A 36 16.43 15.80 -4.09
CA ASP A 36 15.51 14.83 -4.64
C ASP A 36 14.09 15.40 -4.61
N PRO A 37 13.44 15.65 -5.76
CA PRO A 37 12.14 16.34 -5.79
C PRO A 37 11.03 15.57 -5.06
N PHE A 38 11.08 14.24 -5.08
CA PHE A 38 10.09 13.39 -4.41
C PHE A 38 10.20 13.53 -2.88
N LYS A 39 11.40 13.36 -2.32
CA LYS A 39 11.65 13.54 -0.88
C LYS A 39 11.34 14.96 -0.44
N LEU A 40 11.70 15.98 -1.23
CA LEU A 40 11.42 17.36 -0.90
C LEU A 40 9.92 17.64 -0.85
N GLN A 41 9.14 17.15 -1.82
CA GLN A 41 7.69 17.29 -1.83
C GLN A 41 7.04 16.56 -0.66
N TRP A 42 7.48 15.33 -0.38
CA TRP A 42 6.96 14.55 0.74
C TRP A 42 7.23 15.23 2.08
N GLU A 43 8.46 15.72 2.30
CA GLU A 43 8.81 16.42 3.53
C GLU A 43 8.08 17.77 3.66
N THR A 44 7.89 18.48 2.55
CA THR A 44 7.08 19.71 2.49
C THR A 44 5.66 19.44 2.99
N ILE A 45 5.02 18.36 2.55
CA ILE A 45 3.68 17.96 3.00
C ILE A 45 3.69 17.60 4.48
N ARG A 46 4.63 16.75 4.92
CA ARG A 46 4.74 16.32 6.33
C ARG A 46 4.92 17.49 7.30
N ARG A 47 5.83 18.42 7.00
CA ARG A 47 6.05 19.62 7.82
C ARG A 47 4.85 20.55 7.85
N SER A 48 4.05 20.55 6.79
CA SER A 48 2.83 21.34 6.68
C SER A 48 1.62 20.72 7.36
N ALA A 49 1.71 19.49 7.90
CA ALA A 49 0.54 18.77 8.44
C ALA A 49 -0.23 19.56 9.51
N HIS A 50 0.43 20.41 10.30
CA HIS A 50 -0.20 21.30 11.28
C HIS A 50 -1.27 22.22 10.68
N LEU A 51 -1.17 22.56 9.38
CA LEU A 51 -2.15 23.36 8.65
C LEU A 51 -3.45 22.59 8.35
N LEU A 52 -3.48 21.28 8.55
CA LEU A 52 -4.71 20.49 8.42
C LEU A 52 -5.71 20.81 9.54
N SER A 53 -5.25 21.20 10.74
CA SER A 53 -6.14 21.50 11.87
C SER A 53 -7.18 22.59 11.58
N PRO A 54 -6.78 23.81 11.14
CA PRO A 54 -7.76 24.85 10.77
C PRO A 54 -8.57 24.46 9.53
N LEU A 55 -7.97 23.74 8.57
CA LEU A 55 -8.68 23.30 7.36
C LEU A 55 -9.83 22.35 7.71
N ILE A 56 -9.56 21.32 8.51
CA ILE A 56 -10.55 20.34 8.97
C ILE A 56 -11.65 21.02 9.80
N SER A 57 -11.27 21.91 10.72
CA SER A 57 -12.21 22.62 11.59
C SER A 57 -13.18 23.52 10.81
N SER A 58 -12.80 23.95 9.60
CA SER A 58 -13.63 24.78 8.72
C SER A 58 -14.64 23.99 7.87
N ILE A 59 -14.58 22.65 7.89
CA ILE A 59 -15.44 21.80 7.05
C ILE A 59 -16.85 21.75 7.65
N SER A 60 -17.85 21.91 6.77
CA SER A 60 -19.26 21.77 7.12
C SER A 60 -19.94 20.81 6.13
N PRO A 61 -20.68 19.79 6.61
CA PRO A 61 -20.83 19.40 8.03
C PRO A 61 -19.50 18.91 8.64
N PRO A 62 -19.37 18.87 9.99
CA PRO A 62 -18.17 18.36 10.64
C PRO A 62 -17.84 16.93 10.19
N ILE A 63 -16.57 16.67 9.92
CA ILE A 63 -16.13 15.34 9.49
C ILE A 63 -16.17 14.34 10.64
N SER A 64 -16.55 13.09 10.36
CA SER A 64 -16.76 12.05 11.38
C SER A 64 -15.52 11.22 11.68
N PHE A 65 -14.57 11.16 10.74
CA PHE A 65 -13.30 10.47 10.83
C PHE A 65 -12.36 10.97 9.72
N MET A 66 -11.09 10.59 9.82
CA MET A 66 -10.07 10.79 8.80
C MET A 66 -9.50 9.43 8.37
N ILE A 67 -9.12 9.32 7.10
CA ILE A 67 -8.30 8.22 6.60
C ILE A 67 -6.98 8.85 6.13
N THR A 68 -5.89 8.50 6.79
CA THR A 68 -4.55 9.05 6.59
C THR A 68 -3.71 8.07 5.77
N ASP A 69 -3.00 8.59 4.77
CA ASP A 69 -1.98 7.82 4.05
C ASP A 69 -0.85 7.39 5.00
N MET A 70 -0.39 6.13 4.89
CA MET A 70 0.61 5.58 5.80
C MET A 70 1.90 6.40 5.92
N THR A 71 2.28 7.14 4.86
CA THR A 71 3.52 7.95 4.82
C THR A 71 3.43 9.21 5.70
N LEU A 72 2.22 9.64 6.05
CA LEU A 72 1.94 10.88 6.78
C LEU A 72 1.50 10.64 8.23
N MET A 73 1.42 9.37 8.67
CA MET A 73 0.85 8.98 9.96
C MET A 73 1.38 9.79 11.14
N SER A 74 2.69 9.80 11.37
CA SER A 74 3.30 10.49 12.52
C SER A 74 3.10 12.00 12.50
N SER A 75 2.92 12.61 11.32
CA SER A 75 2.69 14.06 11.17
C SER A 75 1.22 14.44 11.35
N VAL A 76 0.29 13.59 10.91
CA VAL A 76 -1.15 13.85 10.96
C VAL A 76 -1.77 13.40 12.29
N ASN A 77 -1.21 12.37 12.93
CA ASN A 77 -1.75 11.84 14.17
C ASN A 77 -1.92 12.89 15.29
N PRO A 78 -0.95 13.79 15.58
CA PRO A 78 -1.15 14.85 16.56
C PRO A 78 -2.29 15.82 16.19
N VAL A 79 -2.52 16.04 14.89
CA VAL A 79 -3.60 16.92 14.40
C VAL A 79 -4.95 16.30 14.72
N THR A 80 -5.15 15.03 14.36
CA THR A 80 -6.44 14.35 14.61
C THR A 80 -6.68 14.12 16.09
N ALA A 81 -5.64 13.84 16.87
CA ALA A 81 -5.75 13.73 18.33
C ALA A 81 -6.24 15.04 18.98
N ASN A 82 -5.69 16.20 18.57
CA ASN A 82 -6.10 17.50 19.09
C ASN A 82 -7.55 17.88 18.70
N LEU A 83 -8.05 17.35 17.59
CA LEU A 83 -9.42 17.56 17.13
C LEU A 83 -10.41 16.51 17.69
N CYS A 84 -9.94 15.59 18.54
CA CYS A 84 -10.71 14.43 18.99
C CYS A 84 -11.34 13.66 17.83
N LEU A 85 -10.64 13.60 16.69
CA LEU A 85 -11.13 12.99 15.46
C LEU A 85 -10.57 11.58 15.32
N ARG A 86 -11.44 10.60 15.07
CA ARG A 86 -11.01 9.24 14.75
C ARG A 86 -10.18 9.23 13.48
N ASN A 87 -9.06 8.53 13.49
CA ASN A 87 -8.13 8.46 12.38
C ASN A 87 -7.79 7.01 12.04
N TYR A 88 -8.05 6.64 10.79
CA TYR A 88 -7.74 5.34 10.21
C TYR A 88 -6.56 5.50 9.27
N VAL A 89 -5.80 4.43 9.04
CA VAL A 89 -4.71 4.44 8.07
C VAL A 89 -5.16 3.74 6.80
N LEU A 90 -4.92 4.32 5.64
CA LEU A 90 -4.87 3.56 4.39
C LEU A 90 -3.43 3.08 4.19
N PHE A 91 -3.20 1.78 4.37
CA PHE A 91 -1.92 1.17 4.10
C PHE A 91 -1.89 0.72 2.64
N ILE A 92 -1.12 1.44 1.83
CA ILE A 92 -1.09 1.32 0.36
C ILE A 92 -0.16 0.21 -0.16
N SER A 93 0.22 -0.73 0.70
CA SER A 93 1.08 -1.87 0.37
C SER A 93 0.43 -3.17 0.87
N SER A 94 1.13 -4.30 0.74
CA SER A 94 0.63 -5.63 1.10
C SER A 94 0.43 -5.82 2.61
N ALA A 95 -0.41 -6.78 3.00
CA ALA A 95 -0.54 -7.20 4.39
C ALA A 95 0.79 -7.78 4.92
N ARG A 96 1.58 -8.44 4.06
CA ARG A 96 2.94 -8.88 4.40
C ARG A 96 3.86 -7.69 4.73
N MET A 97 3.84 -6.62 3.93
CA MET A 97 4.59 -5.40 4.23
C MET A 97 4.08 -4.70 5.50
N PHE A 98 2.76 -4.71 5.73
CA PHE A 98 2.19 -4.14 6.97
C PHE A 98 2.61 -4.93 8.22
N SER A 99 2.78 -6.25 8.09
CA SER A 99 3.29 -7.11 9.15
C SER A 99 4.72 -6.72 9.53
N LEU A 100 5.60 -6.53 8.54
CA LEU A 100 6.95 -5.98 8.76
C LEU A 100 6.90 -4.60 9.38
N PHE A 101 6.12 -3.69 8.81
CA PHE A 101 5.97 -2.32 9.30
C PHE A 101 5.56 -2.30 10.77
N SER A 102 4.59 -3.11 11.16
CA SER A 102 4.08 -3.15 12.54
C SER A 102 5.08 -3.77 13.51
N TYR A 103 5.85 -4.76 13.06
CA TYR A 103 6.87 -5.44 13.87
C TYR A 103 8.18 -4.67 13.95
N PHE A 104 8.42 -3.73 13.03
CA PHE A 104 9.67 -2.99 12.89
C PHE A 104 10.26 -2.40 14.18
N PRO A 105 9.48 -1.79 15.11
CA PRO A 105 10.03 -1.21 16.32
C PRO A 105 10.55 -2.25 17.32
N LEU A 106 10.25 -3.53 17.11
CA LEU A 106 10.71 -4.66 17.92
C LEU A 106 11.97 -5.32 17.34
N ILE A 107 12.43 -4.89 16.18
CA ILE A 107 13.66 -5.39 15.56
C ILE A 107 14.84 -4.62 16.16
N GLU A 108 15.69 -5.32 16.91
CA GLU A 108 16.89 -4.73 17.52
C GLU A 108 18.03 -4.60 16.50
N GLU A 109 18.25 -5.63 15.69
CA GLU A 109 19.29 -5.69 14.66
C GLU A 109 18.79 -6.41 13.41
N PHE A 110 19.25 -5.97 12.23
CA PHE A 110 18.98 -6.67 10.97
C PHE A 110 19.98 -7.82 10.80
N GLY A 111 19.49 -9.05 10.90
CA GLY A 111 20.20 -10.24 10.41
C GLY A 111 19.97 -10.45 8.91
N ASP A 112 20.22 -11.66 8.41
CA ASP A 112 19.93 -12.03 7.01
C ASP A 112 18.43 -12.09 6.71
N GLU A 113 17.62 -12.38 7.73
CA GLU A 113 16.17 -12.53 7.64
C GLU A 113 15.48 -12.08 8.93
N ILE A 114 14.23 -11.61 8.80
CA ILE A 114 13.37 -11.22 9.92
C ILE A 114 12.25 -12.25 10.07
N ARG A 115 12.21 -12.89 11.25
CA ARG A 115 11.18 -13.85 11.63
C ARG A 115 10.07 -13.13 12.40
N ILE A 116 8.93 -12.95 11.75
CA ILE A 116 7.75 -12.33 12.34
C ILE A 116 6.88 -13.43 12.96
N PRO A 117 6.59 -13.39 14.27
CA PRO A 117 5.75 -14.40 14.91
C PRO A 117 4.35 -14.47 14.29
N GLY A 118 3.97 -15.64 13.78
CA GLY A 118 2.68 -15.88 13.11
C GLY A 118 2.77 -15.93 11.59
N LEU A 119 3.95 -15.67 10.99
CA LEU A 119 4.25 -15.99 9.60
C LEU A 119 5.17 -17.23 9.54
N ASP A 120 4.89 -18.15 8.62
CA ASP A 120 5.64 -19.37 8.35
C ASP A 120 6.97 -19.06 7.66
N SER A 121 6.93 -18.12 6.69
CA SER A 121 8.11 -17.75 5.91
C SER A 121 8.73 -16.45 6.41
N PRO A 122 10.03 -16.45 6.78
CA PRO A 122 10.73 -15.23 7.17
C PRO A 122 10.81 -14.23 6.01
N ILE A 123 11.04 -12.96 6.33
CA ILE A 123 11.27 -11.91 5.32
C ILE A 123 12.78 -11.69 5.20
N PRO A 124 13.43 -12.01 4.08
CA PRO A 124 14.84 -11.73 3.87
C PRO A 124 15.11 -10.23 3.97
N THR A 125 16.19 -9.85 4.66
CA THR A 125 16.63 -8.44 4.74
C THR A 125 17.02 -7.90 3.35
N SER A 126 17.44 -8.77 2.43
CA SER A 126 17.68 -8.43 1.03
C SER A 126 16.43 -7.96 0.27
N SER A 127 15.22 -8.32 0.76
CA SER A 127 13.93 -7.86 0.22
C SER A 127 13.53 -6.47 0.75
N PHE A 128 14.29 -5.87 1.67
CA PHE A 128 13.93 -4.58 2.25
C PHE A 128 14.32 -3.43 1.30
N PRO A 129 13.57 -2.31 1.30
CA PRO A 129 14.03 -1.10 0.64
C PRO A 129 15.44 -0.72 1.13
N GLN A 130 16.39 -0.46 0.23
CA GLN A 130 17.77 -0.09 0.64
C GLN A 130 17.79 1.14 1.55
N THR A 131 16.87 2.08 1.32
CA THR A 131 16.71 3.26 2.18
C THR A 131 16.21 2.91 3.58
N LEU A 132 15.54 1.77 3.79
CA LEU A 132 15.15 1.32 5.13
C LEU A 132 16.34 0.77 5.93
N LEU A 133 17.33 0.20 5.24
CA LEU A 133 18.54 -0.37 5.86
C LEU A 133 19.54 0.71 6.31
N ASP A 134 19.53 1.87 5.66
CA ASP A 134 20.27 3.04 6.14
C ASP A 134 19.49 3.75 7.25
N SER A 135 19.89 3.50 8.50
CA SER A 135 19.26 4.09 9.69
C SER A 135 19.34 5.63 9.75
N LYS A 136 20.24 6.25 8.97
CA LYS A 136 20.33 7.71 8.86
C LYS A 136 19.41 8.27 7.78
N SER A 137 18.83 7.41 6.95
CA SER A 137 17.99 7.85 5.85
C SER A 137 16.68 8.45 6.37
N PHE A 138 16.19 9.44 5.64
CA PHE A 138 14.88 10.03 5.87
C PHE A 138 13.75 8.99 5.87
N PHE A 139 13.83 8.02 4.95
CA PHE A 139 12.82 6.97 4.82
C PHE A 139 12.80 6.06 6.05
N ALA A 140 13.97 5.64 6.55
CA ALA A 140 14.06 4.78 7.73
C ALA A 140 13.50 5.47 8.99
N ASN A 141 13.85 6.74 9.20
CA ASN A 141 13.33 7.54 10.29
C ASN A 141 11.80 7.68 10.21
N ASN A 142 11.29 8.07 9.04
CA ASN A 142 9.86 8.19 8.78
C ASN A 142 9.11 6.86 9.00
N PHE A 143 9.66 5.76 8.48
CA PHE A 143 9.09 4.43 8.63
C PHE A 143 9.02 4.01 10.10
N SER A 144 10.10 4.25 10.86
CA SER A 144 10.15 4.00 12.30
C SER A 144 9.13 4.84 13.08
N ASP A 145 9.05 6.14 12.81
CA ASP A 145 8.14 7.06 13.50
C ASP A 145 6.67 6.73 13.20
N ASN A 146 6.34 6.45 11.94
CA ASN A 146 5.01 6.01 11.54
C ASN A 146 4.66 4.67 12.20
N SER A 147 5.58 3.71 12.20
CA SER A 147 5.38 2.40 12.82
C SER A 147 5.11 2.51 14.32
N LYS A 148 5.88 3.32 15.05
CA LYS A 148 5.64 3.59 16.48
C LYS A 148 4.27 4.23 16.74
N SER A 149 3.80 5.06 15.82
CA SER A 149 2.52 5.77 15.94
C SER A 149 1.29 4.90 15.66
N ILE A 150 1.43 3.74 15.02
CA ILE A 150 0.28 2.93 14.55
C ILE A 150 -0.74 2.61 15.65
N LYS A 151 -0.28 2.41 16.89
CA LYS A 151 -1.11 2.05 18.05
C LYS A 151 -2.10 3.15 18.48
N SER A 152 -1.91 4.37 17.99
CA SER A 152 -2.80 5.50 18.27
C SER A 152 -3.90 5.71 17.23
N PHE A 153 -3.89 4.94 16.14
CA PHE A 153 -4.92 4.97 15.11
C PHE A 153 -6.10 4.06 15.47
N ASN A 154 -7.28 4.34 14.92
CA ASN A 154 -8.51 3.60 15.19
C ASN A 154 -8.69 2.35 14.32
N GLY A 155 -7.89 2.21 13.25
CA GLY A 155 -7.96 1.07 12.35
C GLY A 155 -7.03 1.22 11.16
N VAL A 156 -6.78 0.11 10.46
CA VAL A 156 -5.93 0.07 9.26
C VAL A 156 -6.70 -0.58 8.14
N LEU A 157 -6.85 0.13 7.03
CA LEU A 157 -7.44 -0.37 5.80
C LEU A 157 -6.31 -0.84 4.90
N ILE A 158 -6.43 -2.07 4.41
CA ILE A 158 -5.47 -2.67 3.47
C ILE A 158 -6.24 -3.10 2.23
N ASN A 159 -5.75 -2.73 1.05
CA ASN A 159 -6.27 -3.22 -0.22
C ASN A 159 -5.75 -4.65 -0.48
N SER A 160 -6.30 -5.62 0.25
CA SER A 160 -5.97 -7.03 0.14
C SER A 160 -7.19 -7.89 0.51
N PHE A 161 -7.12 -9.20 0.25
CA PHE A 161 -8.18 -10.17 0.52
C PHE A 161 -7.57 -11.54 0.88
N GLU A 162 -8.36 -12.37 1.56
CA GLU A 162 -7.91 -13.64 2.12
C GLU A 162 -7.31 -14.59 1.06
N GLY A 163 -7.91 -14.66 -0.13
CA GLY A 163 -7.40 -15.49 -1.22
C GLY A 163 -5.97 -15.15 -1.67
N LEU A 164 -5.51 -13.92 -1.42
CA LEU A 164 -4.17 -13.43 -1.80
C LEU A 164 -3.16 -13.47 -0.66
N GLU A 165 -3.56 -13.06 0.55
CA GLU A 165 -2.64 -12.90 1.70
C GLU A 165 -3.18 -13.53 2.98
N LYS A 166 -3.77 -14.74 2.88
CA LYS A 166 -4.45 -15.44 3.99
C LYS A 166 -3.68 -15.38 5.31
N GLU A 167 -2.46 -15.89 5.31
CA GLU A 167 -1.61 -16.02 6.50
C GLU A 167 -1.38 -14.66 7.19
N SER A 168 -0.92 -13.66 6.42
CA SER A 168 -0.66 -12.32 6.94
C SER A 168 -1.95 -11.69 7.50
N LEU A 169 -3.06 -11.82 6.79
CA LEU A 169 -4.34 -11.28 7.24
C LEU A 169 -4.87 -11.98 8.50
N GLU A 170 -4.83 -13.31 8.57
CA GLU A 170 -5.26 -14.07 9.75
C GLU A 170 -4.45 -13.69 10.99
N MET A 171 -3.13 -13.59 10.85
CA MET A 171 -2.23 -13.15 11.91
C MET A 171 -2.59 -11.73 12.38
N LEU A 172 -2.68 -10.77 11.45
CA LEU A 172 -2.98 -9.37 11.75
C LEU A 172 -4.37 -9.18 12.38
N MET A 173 -5.37 -9.95 11.95
CA MET A 173 -6.74 -9.87 12.46
C MET A 173 -6.95 -10.64 13.77
N SER A 174 -6.00 -11.49 14.19
CA SER A 174 -6.13 -12.31 15.41
C SER A 174 -6.22 -11.49 16.71
N GLY A 175 -5.80 -10.23 16.69
CA GLY A 175 -5.66 -9.37 17.87
C GLY A 175 -4.54 -9.81 18.82
N LYS A 176 -3.75 -10.82 18.46
CA LYS A 176 -2.68 -11.40 19.30
C LYS A 176 -1.27 -11.11 18.79
N PHE A 177 -1.14 -10.58 17.56
CA PHE A 177 0.15 -10.35 16.92
C PHE A 177 1.02 -9.33 17.70
N ILE A 178 0.55 -8.09 17.81
CA ILE A 178 1.24 -7.03 18.56
C ILE A 178 0.26 -6.36 19.50
N LYS A 179 0.64 -6.24 20.78
CA LYS A 179 -0.20 -5.59 21.79
C LYS A 179 -0.45 -4.12 21.42
N GLY A 180 -1.74 -3.78 21.33
CA GLY A 180 -2.20 -2.43 20.99
C GLY A 180 -2.19 -2.12 19.50
N LEU A 181 -1.96 -3.11 18.63
CA LEU A 181 -2.18 -2.93 17.19
C LEU A 181 -3.68 -2.69 16.94
N PRO A 182 -4.06 -1.65 16.19
CA PRO A 182 -5.46 -1.40 15.86
C PRO A 182 -6.03 -2.50 14.95
N GLN A 183 -7.36 -2.56 14.86
CA GLN A 183 -8.03 -3.52 14.00
C GLN A 183 -7.64 -3.31 12.52
N VAL A 184 -7.28 -4.40 11.85
CA VAL A 184 -6.98 -4.43 10.42
C VAL A 184 -8.25 -4.81 9.64
N PHE A 185 -8.53 -4.04 8.60
CA PHE A 185 -9.68 -4.16 7.71
C PHE A 185 -9.17 -4.43 6.28
N PRO A 186 -9.04 -5.70 5.85
CA PRO A 186 -8.86 -6.02 4.45
C PRO A 186 -10.13 -5.63 3.67
N VAL A 187 -10.03 -4.54 2.92
CA VAL A 187 -11.15 -3.93 2.18
C VAL A 187 -11.00 -4.10 0.66
N GLY A 188 -10.03 -4.89 0.25
CA GLY A 188 -9.75 -5.19 -1.14
C GLY A 188 -10.55 -6.38 -1.72
N PRO A 189 -10.34 -6.67 -3.01
CA PRO A 189 -9.60 -5.84 -3.95
C PRO A 189 -10.41 -4.56 -4.29
N PHE A 190 -9.72 -3.42 -4.33
CA PHE A 190 -10.25 -2.21 -4.97
C PHE A 190 -10.22 -2.41 -6.48
N LEU A 191 -11.37 -2.19 -7.10
CA LEU A 191 -11.55 -2.40 -8.53
C LEU A 191 -11.25 -1.09 -9.25
N PRO A 192 -10.61 -1.16 -10.44
CA PRO A 192 -10.46 0.00 -11.30
C PRO A 192 -11.82 0.65 -11.56
N LEU A 193 -11.87 1.97 -11.48
CA LEU A 193 -13.09 2.73 -11.74
C LEU A 193 -13.15 3.20 -13.20
N GLU A 194 -14.35 3.36 -13.75
CA GLU A 194 -14.55 3.64 -15.18
C GLU A 194 -13.81 4.89 -15.68
N PHE A 195 -13.61 5.90 -14.82
CA PHE A 195 -12.94 7.14 -15.20
C PHE A 195 -11.42 6.98 -15.39
N GLU A 196 -10.82 5.92 -14.83
CA GLU A 196 -9.38 5.65 -14.91
C GLU A 196 -8.97 5.24 -16.33
N GLY A 197 -9.82 4.48 -17.04
CA GLY A 197 -9.54 3.96 -18.39
C GLY A 197 -9.85 4.91 -19.56
N GLN A 198 -10.24 6.16 -19.32
CA GLN A 198 -10.65 7.09 -20.38
C GLN A 198 -9.47 7.92 -20.93
N SER A 199 -8.47 7.31 -21.56
CA SER A 199 -7.49 8.06 -22.37
C SER A 199 -7.99 8.18 -23.83
N SER A 200 -7.88 9.37 -24.42
CA SER A 200 -8.31 9.66 -25.80
C SER A 200 -7.26 9.29 -26.86
N PHE A 201 -6.13 8.69 -26.44
CA PHE A 201 -4.96 8.42 -27.30
C PHE A 201 -4.78 6.90 -27.49
N ALA A 202 -5.02 6.39 -28.70
CA ALA A 202 -5.10 4.96 -28.99
C ALA A 202 -3.86 4.11 -28.59
N PRO A 203 -2.60 4.58 -28.72
CA PRO A 203 -1.43 3.84 -28.24
C PRO A 203 -1.33 3.73 -26.72
N LEU A 204 -1.87 4.72 -25.98
CA LEU A 204 -1.91 4.71 -24.52
C LEU A 204 -2.99 3.76 -24.00
N LYS A 205 -4.11 3.63 -24.71
CA LYS A 205 -5.16 2.65 -24.40
C LYS A 205 -4.61 1.21 -24.40
N TRP A 206 -3.77 0.86 -25.37
CA TRP A 206 -3.11 -0.45 -25.44
C TRP A 206 -2.07 -0.68 -24.32
N LEU A 207 -1.35 0.37 -23.89
CA LEU A 207 -0.37 0.31 -22.78
C LEU A 207 -1.01 0.33 -21.39
N GLU A 208 -2.14 1.03 -21.23
CA GLU A 208 -2.93 1.09 -20.00
C GLU A 208 -3.60 -0.26 -19.71
N ASP A 209 -4.00 -1.01 -20.74
CA ASP A 209 -4.46 -2.40 -20.60
C ASP A 209 -3.38 -3.36 -20.02
N GLN A 210 -2.10 -2.95 -20.01
CA GLN A 210 -0.95 -3.78 -19.62
C GLN A 210 -0.33 -3.41 -18.26
N ARG A 211 -0.65 -2.24 -17.68
CA ARG A 211 -0.18 -1.89 -16.33
C ARG A 211 -1.14 -2.48 -15.32
N LYS A 212 -0.74 -3.60 -14.70
CA LYS A 212 -1.51 -4.19 -13.61
C LYS A 212 -0.67 -4.21 -12.35
N GLU A 213 -1.12 -3.46 -11.34
CA GLU A 213 -0.65 -3.66 -9.98
C GLU A 213 -0.98 -5.09 -9.52
N VAL A 214 -0.30 -5.58 -8.48
CA VAL A 214 -0.48 -6.97 -8.00
C VAL A 214 -1.96 -7.30 -7.76
N ILE A 215 -2.72 -6.38 -7.18
CA ILE A 215 -4.16 -6.54 -6.92
C ILE A 215 -4.98 -6.60 -8.21
N GLU A 216 -4.65 -5.81 -9.23
CA GLU A 216 -5.34 -5.82 -10.52
C GLU A 216 -5.02 -7.09 -11.32
N ALA A 217 -3.77 -7.56 -11.27
CA ALA A 217 -3.37 -8.82 -11.90
C ALA A 217 -4.08 -10.00 -11.23
N ALA A 218 -4.16 -9.99 -9.89
CA ALA A 218 -4.92 -10.96 -9.11
C ALA A 218 -6.42 -10.93 -9.49
N TRP A 219 -7.02 -9.74 -9.59
CA TRP A 219 -8.41 -9.58 -10.01
C TRP A 219 -8.69 -10.17 -11.40
N HIS A 220 -7.78 -9.97 -12.35
CA HIS A 220 -7.92 -10.44 -13.72
C HIS A 220 -7.42 -11.88 -13.96
N GLY A 221 -6.82 -12.52 -12.95
CA GLY A 221 -6.26 -13.85 -13.06
C GLY A 221 -5.09 -13.94 -14.04
N ILE A 222 -4.24 -12.92 -14.03
CA ILE A 222 -3.09 -12.82 -14.94
C ILE A 222 -1.82 -13.20 -14.17
N PRO A 223 -1.09 -14.23 -14.62
CA PRO A 223 0.21 -14.55 -14.05
C PRO A 223 1.19 -13.39 -14.18
N VAL A 224 2.00 -13.16 -13.16
CA VAL A 224 2.92 -12.01 -13.11
C VAL A 224 4.37 -12.46 -13.23
N LEU A 225 5.13 -11.87 -14.15
CA LEU A 225 6.59 -11.86 -14.10
C LEU A 225 7.02 -10.62 -13.32
N GLY A 226 7.31 -10.80 -12.03
CA GLY A 226 7.72 -9.72 -11.16
C GLY A 226 9.18 -9.36 -11.40
N TRP A 227 9.44 -8.11 -11.82
CA TRP A 227 10.78 -7.53 -11.83
C TRP A 227 10.82 -6.38 -10.82
N PRO A 228 11.03 -6.67 -9.52
CA PRO A 228 11.08 -5.65 -8.49
C PRO A 228 12.29 -4.73 -8.69
N GLN A 229 12.09 -3.43 -8.48
CA GLN A 229 13.07 -2.38 -8.76
C GLN A 229 13.42 -1.55 -7.53
N HIS A 230 12.43 -1.20 -6.70
CA HIS A 230 12.62 -0.33 -5.53
C HIS A 230 11.57 -0.60 -4.44
N GLY A 231 11.78 -0.01 -3.25
CA GLY A 231 10.75 0.06 -2.22
C GLY A 231 10.33 -1.32 -1.69
N ASP A 232 9.02 -1.51 -1.57
CA ASP A 232 8.37 -2.72 -1.07
C ASP A 232 8.19 -3.81 -2.13
N GLN A 233 8.62 -3.56 -3.37
CA GLN A 233 8.32 -4.44 -4.51
C GLN A 233 8.86 -5.86 -4.35
N MET A 234 10.01 -6.04 -3.68
CA MET A 234 10.53 -7.39 -3.37
C MET A 234 9.64 -8.14 -2.37
N ILE A 235 9.08 -7.45 -1.38
CA ILE A 235 8.15 -8.05 -0.40
C ILE A 235 6.81 -8.34 -1.08
N ASN A 236 6.32 -7.46 -1.94
CA ASN A 236 5.11 -7.71 -2.72
C ASN A 236 5.30 -8.84 -3.74
N ALA A 237 6.50 -9.02 -4.29
CA ALA A 237 6.86 -10.16 -5.12
C ALA A 237 6.80 -11.49 -4.36
N GLU A 238 7.14 -11.51 -3.06
CA GLU A 238 6.96 -12.70 -2.22
C GLU A 238 5.49 -13.09 -2.05
N VAL A 239 4.55 -12.14 -2.12
CA VAL A 239 3.10 -12.44 -2.12
C VAL A 239 2.71 -13.18 -3.40
N ILE A 240 3.29 -12.80 -4.54
CA ILE A 240 3.06 -13.46 -5.83
C ILE A 240 3.63 -14.89 -5.81
N GLU A 241 4.89 -15.03 -5.42
CA GLU A 241 5.56 -16.33 -5.36
C GLU A 241 4.96 -17.26 -4.30
N GLY A 242 4.64 -16.74 -3.11
CA GLY A 242 4.02 -17.52 -2.04
C GLY A 242 2.63 -18.04 -2.42
N GLY A 243 1.92 -17.31 -3.28
CA GLY A 243 0.67 -17.75 -3.89
C GLY A 243 0.82 -18.58 -5.15
N ASN A 244 2.03 -18.89 -5.63
CA ASN A 244 2.31 -19.69 -6.83
C ASN A 244 1.60 -19.23 -8.13
N TRP A 245 1.34 -17.93 -8.30
CA TRP A 245 0.65 -17.39 -9.48
C TRP A 245 1.53 -16.45 -10.31
N GLY A 246 2.84 -16.46 -10.07
CA GLY A 246 3.80 -15.74 -10.89
C GLY A 246 5.23 -16.17 -10.58
N ILE A 247 6.18 -15.54 -11.27
CA ILE A 247 7.61 -15.77 -11.10
C ILE A 247 8.25 -14.43 -10.77
N CYS A 248 9.05 -14.33 -9.70
CA CYS A 248 9.68 -13.08 -9.33
C CYS A 248 11.21 -13.14 -9.42
N MET A 249 11.77 -12.21 -10.16
CA MET A 249 13.20 -12.20 -10.47
C MET A 249 14.00 -11.48 -9.38
N LYS A 250 14.06 -12.08 -8.19
CA LYS A 250 14.83 -11.54 -7.05
C LYS A 250 16.34 -11.44 -7.34
N SER A 251 16.85 -12.36 -8.16
CA SER A 251 18.27 -12.38 -8.57
C SER A 251 18.65 -11.28 -9.54
N TRP A 252 17.69 -10.61 -10.18
CA TRP A 252 17.95 -9.47 -11.07
C TRP A 252 18.33 -8.19 -10.32
N GLY A 253 18.35 -8.26 -8.99
CA GLY A 253 18.83 -7.18 -8.14
C GLY A 253 17.93 -5.95 -8.14
N TRP A 254 18.36 -4.95 -7.36
CA TRP A 254 17.66 -3.68 -7.23
C TRP A 254 18.09 -2.70 -8.33
N GLY A 255 17.13 -2.03 -8.97
CA GLY A 255 17.38 -0.95 -9.93
C GLY A 255 18.42 -1.30 -11.01
N LEU A 256 19.41 -0.43 -11.17
CA LEU A 256 20.50 -0.57 -12.17
C LEU A 256 21.71 -1.37 -11.65
N ASN A 257 21.60 -2.06 -10.52
CA ASN A 257 22.75 -2.76 -9.92
C ASN A 257 23.20 -3.96 -10.75
N VAL A 258 22.31 -4.54 -11.56
CA VAL A 258 22.59 -5.70 -12.40
C VAL A 258 22.07 -5.44 -13.81
N LEU A 259 22.93 -5.62 -14.82
CA LEU A 259 22.50 -5.60 -16.22
C LEU A 259 21.97 -6.98 -16.61
N VAL A 260 20.64 -7.11 -16.64
CA VAL A 260 19.96 -8.34 -17.09
C VAL A 260 19.97 -8.39 -18.62
N LYS A 261 20.37 -9.54 -19.20
CA LYS A 261 20.47 -9.69 -20.66
C LYS A 261 19.10 -9.95 -21.28
N GLY A 262 18.92 -9.49 -22.53
CA GLY A 262 17.67 -9.69 -23.28
C GLY A 262 17.28 -11.16 -23.46
N ASP A 263 18.25 -12.05 -23.66
CA ASP A 263 17.97 -13.49 -23.79
C ASP A 263 17.41 -14.09 -22.49
N GLU A 264 17.95 -13.69 -21.34
CA GLU A 264 17.48 -14.12 -20.02
C GLU A 264 16.05 -13.63 -19.75
N ILE A 265 15.75 -12.37 -20.09
CA ILE A 265 14.39 -11.82 -20.01
C ILE A 265 13.45 -12.61 -20.92
N GLY A 266 13.86 -12.86 -22.17
CA GLY A 266 13.09 -13.60 -23.15
C GLY A 266 12.76 -15.03 -22.69
N ASP A 267 13.71 -15.70 -22.06
CA ASP A 267 13.51 -17.05 -21.54
C ASP A 267 12.54 -17.08 -20.34
N LYS A 268 12.62 -16.10 -19.44
CA LYS A 268 11.66 -15.97 -18.33
C LYS A 268 10.25 -15.60 -18.78
N ILE A 269 10.12 -14.79 -19.82
CA ILE A 269 8.82 -14.53 -20.45
C ILE A 269 8.24 -15.82 -21.04
N LYS A 270 9.03 -16.60 -21.79
CA LYS A 270 8.57 -17.89 -22.33
C LYS A 270 8.18 -18.87 -21.23
N GLU A 271 8.96 -18.93 -20.15
CA GLU A 271 8.68 -19.75 -18.97
C GLU A 271 7.33 -19.39 -18.35
N LEU A 272 7.08 -18.11 -18.05
CA LEU A 272 5.80 -17.64 -17.51
C LEU A 272 4.65 -18.00 -18.46
N MET A 273 4.78 -17.65 -19.74
CA MET A 273 3.70 -17.80 -20.72
C MET A 273 3.37 -19.27 -21.03
N GLY A 274 4.34 -20.18 -20.87
CA GLY A 274 4.17 -21.62 -21.07
C GLY A 274 3.75 -22.39 -19.82
N ASN A 275 3.72 -21.75 -18.65
CA ASN A 275 3.44 -22.44 -17.39
C ASN A 275 1.93 -22.48 -17.08
N GLU A 276 1.30 -23.61 -17.37
CA GLU A 276 -0.13 -23.82 -17.12
C GLU A 276 -0.49 -23.83 -15.62
N MET A 277 0.42 -24.25 -14.75
CA MET A 277 0.17 -24.23 -13.29
C MET A 277 0.03 -22.80 -12.79
N LEU A 278 0.89 -21.87 -13.24
CA LEU A 278 0.78 -20.46 -12.87
C LEU A 278 -0.52 -19.82 -13.38
N LYS A 279 -0.98 -20.19 -14.58
CA LYS A 279 -2.26 -19.74 -15.14
C LYS A 279 -3.45 -20.25 -14.32
N LEU A 280 -3.44 -21.54 -13.96
CA LEU A 280 -4.48 -22.14 -13.12
C LEU A 280 -4.54 -21.45 -11.75
N GLU A 281 -3.39 -21.19 -11.13
CA GLU A 281 -3.34 -20.56 -9.83
C GLU A 281 -3.75 -19.08 -9.89
N ALA A 282 -3.32 -18.33 -10.92
CA ALA A 282 -3.80 -16.98 -11.14
C ALA A 282 -5.33 -16.94 -11.34
N ALA A 283 -5.90 -17.89 -12.09
CA ALA A 283 -7.35 -18.03 -12.23
C ALA A 283 -8.05 -18.34 -10.89
N ARG A 284 -7.45 -19.18 -10.04
CA ARG A 284 -7.94 -19.46 -8.68
C ARG A 284 -7.93 -18.19 -7.81
N ILE A 285 -6.85 -17.41 -7.85
CA ILE A 285 -6.74 -16.12 -7.15
C ILE A 285 -7.82 -15.15 -7.62
N SER A 286 -8.09 -15.08 -8.93
CA SER A 286 -9.18 -14.26 -9.50
C SER A 286 -10.55 -14.70 -9.00
N GLU A 287 -10.81 -16.00 -8.93
CA GLU A 287 -12.06 -16.53 -8.38
C GLU A 287 -12.24 -16.16 -6.90
N GLU A 288 -11.18 -16.24 -6.08
CA GLU A 288 -11.23 -15.77 -4.69
C GLU A 288 -11.41 -14.25 -4.59
N ALA A 289 -10.83 -13.48 -5.52
CA ALA A 289 -11.02 -12.04 -5.62
C ALA A 289 -12.49 -11.70 -5.94
N ARG A 290 -13.15 -12.49 -6.81
CA ARG A 290 -14.59 -12.37 -7.12
C ARG A 290 -15.44 -12.67 -5.90
N LYS A 291 -15.19 -13.78 -5.21
CA LYS A 291 -15.89 -14.14 -3.96
C LYS A 291 -15.74 -13.08 -2.87
N ALA A 292 -14.58 -12.42 -2.79
CA ALA A 292 -14.36 -11.35 -1.83
C ALA A 292 -15.29 -10.15 -2.09
N VAL A 293 -15.54 -9.81 -3.36
CA VAL A 293 -16.36 -8.66 -3.79
C VAL A 293 -17.86 -9.00 -3.88
N ASP A 294 -18.20 -10.26 -4.12
CA ASP A 294 -19.59 -10.72 -4.23
C ASP A 294 -20.44 -10.40 -2.99
N VAL A 295 -21.76 -10.42 -3.16
CA VAL A 295 -22.72 -10.16 -2.08
C VAL A 295 -22.52 -11.16 -0.94
N GLY A 296 -22.32 -10.63 0.27
CA GLY A 296 -21.98 -11.42 1.46
C GLY A 296 -20.51 -11.83 1.56
N GLY A 297 -19.69 -11.42 0.59
CA GLY A 297 -18.24 -11.64 0.55
C GLY A 297 -17.48 -10.93 1.66
N SER A 298 -16.19 -11.27 1.78
CA SER A 298 -15.32 -10.75 2.85
C SER A 298 -15.21 -9.23 2.83
N ARG A 299 -15.18 -8.60 1.64
CA ARG A 299 -15.11 -7.14 1.49
C ARG A 299 -16.35 -6.45 2.05
N GLU A 300 -17.55 -6.88 1.66
CA GLU A 300 -18.81 -6.31 2.14
C GLU A 300 -18.92 -6.46 3.66
N ASN A 301 -18.59 -7.64 4.19
CA ASN A 301 -18.60 -7.90 5.62
C ASN A 301 -17.60 -7.01 6.37
N MET A 302 -16.44 -6.74 5.78
CA MET A 302 -15.44 -5.87 6.38
C MET A 302 -15.86 -4.40 6.38
N PHE A 303 -16.46 -3.91 5.28
CA PHE A 303 -17.04 -2.57 5.25
C PHE A 303 -18.20 -2.41 6.25
N LYS A 304 -19.06 -3.43 6.41
CA LYS A 304 -20.09 -3.43 7.46
C LYS A 304 -19.49 -3.29 8.85
N LYS A 305 -18.43 -4.05 9.17
CA LYS A 305 -17.70 -3.94 10.45
C LYS A 305 -17.06 -2.56 10.62
N LEU A 306 -16.47 -2.01 9.57
CA LEU A 306 -15.88 -0.67 9.57
C LEU A 306 -16.93 0.41 9.85
N PHE A 307 -18.07 0.38 9.14
CA PHE A 307 -19.16 1.34 9.34
C PHE A 307 -19.81 1.19 10.73
N GLN A 308 -19.93 -0.03 11.24
CA GLN A 308 -20.35 -0.25 12.62
C GLN A 308 -19.35 0.36 13.62
N SER A 309 -18.04 0.29 13.35
CA SER A 309 -17.03 0.96 14.19
C SER A 309 -17.20 2.48 14.18
N TRP A 310 -17.67 3.06 13.07
CA TRP A 310 -17.94 4.50 12.97
C TRP A 310 -19.21 4.93 13.69
N ASN A 311 -20.20 4.05 13.80
CA ASN A 311 -21.46 4.35 14.48
C ASN A 311 -21.41 4.15 16.00
N LYS A 312 -20.34 3.54 16.53
CA LYS A 312 -20.10 3.51 17.97
C LYS A 312 -19.66 4.90 18.42
N THR A 313 -20.56 5.64 19.06
CA THR A 313 -20.21 6.73 19.96
C THR A 313 -19.56 6.12 21.19
N GLU A 314 -18.27 6.39 21.39
CA GLU A 314 -17.62 6.27 22.71
C GLU A 314 -18.00 7.48 23.58
#